data_AF-J3NRM4-F1
#
_entry.id   AF-J3NRM4-F1
#
_cell.length_a   1.000
_cell.length_b   1.000
_cell.length_c   1.000
_cell.angle_alpha   90.00
_cell.angle_beta   90.00
_cell.angle_gamma   90.00
#
_symmetry.space_group_name_H-M   'P 1'
#
loop_
_entity.id
_entity.type
_entity.pdbx_description
1 polymer ?
#
loop_
_entity_poly.entity_id
_entity_poly.type
_entity_poly.pdbx_seq_one_letter_code
_entity_poly.pdbx_strand_id
1 'polypeptide(L)'
;MRPPRTTSRVLQRSAGPSSFVCRRCLSRSFASAAATPPTSGIAALKSRQLISVAGRDAVKYLQGVITANIFGPGGTPRTSGFYTAFLSAQGRVRYDSFIYPGLGAGPATDGADSFLVEVDAEDADSLVVHINRYKLRAKLKARLLGPNESTVWQVWDDSRGLPALTIDGLGAAKFGTPRLMLRDPRAPTMGSRVITTGPATAATASRLSSLLNLEPTDELHYRVRRYLNGVAEGQSELPHGQALPAESNMDLSGAIDFRKGCYVGQELTVRTKHRGVVRKRVLPCIIFDGETPPANLRYEPSAPPPTTTEDGAPERDVAGDGDAVSPPTPSADVITHGESITRLGRTGRVAGKWLAGTGNIGLALCRLDAMTDLPPPPGETPTYDPNDVFVMSASSSPDSSMVAPSRTVKVKAFVPDWLRRGLVQQAEAAARGH
;
A
#
# COMPACT_ATOMS: atom_id res chain seq x y z
N MET A 1 -37.73 -38.74 -57.58
CA MET A 1 -36.84 -38.32 -56.48
C MET A 1 -36.83 -36.80 -56.37
N ARG A 2 -37.62 -36.28 -55.43
CA ARG A 2 -37.65 -34.88 -54.94
C ARG A 2 -37.81 -35.01 -53.41
N PRO A 3 -37.07 -34.26 -52.58
CA PRO A 3 -37.15 -34.43 -51.14
C PRO A 3 -38.37 -33.68 -50.56
N PRO A 4 -39.06 -34.22 -49.55
CA PRO A 4 -39.97 -33.44 -48.73
C PRO A 4 -39.22 -32.76 -47.57
N ARG A 5 -39.64 -31.53 -47.28
CA ARG A 5 -39.27 -30.73 -46.10
C ARG A 5 -39.86 -31.35 -44.84
N THR A 6 -39.08 -31.47 -43.77
CA THR A 6 -39.61 -31.73 -42.43
C THR A 6 -38.81 -30.99 -41.35
N THR A 7 -39.47 -29.95 -40.84
CA THR A 7 -39.56 -29.49 -39.44
C THR A 7 -38.29 -29.42 -38.57
N SER A 8 -37.88 -28.17 -38.30
CA SER A 8 -36.91 -27.80 -37.27
C SER A 8 -37.46 -28.08 -35.87
N ARG A 9 -36.79 -28.92 -35.08
CA ARG A 9 -37.02 -29.06 -33.64
C ARG A 9 -36.23 -27.99 -32.89
N VAL A 10 -36.95 -27.05 -32.29
CA VAL A 10 -36.42 -26.08 -31.33
C VAL A 10 -36.07 -26.82 -30.04
N LEU A 11 -34.78 -26.88 -29.71
CA LEU A 11 -34.30 -27.32 -28.40
C LEU A 11 -34.55 -26.19 -27.38
N GLN A 12 -35.62 -26.31 -26.59
CA GLN A 12 -35.79 -25.54 -25.37
C GLN A 12 -34.70 -25.96 -24.36
N ARG A 13 -33.68 -25.11 -24.17
CA ARG A 13 -32.82 -25.17 -22.98
C ARG A 13 -33.53 -24.44 -21.86
N SER A 14 -33.95 -25.17 -20.82
CA SER A 14 -34.38 -24.63 -19.54
C SER A 14 -33.20 -23.91 -18.88
N ALA A 15 -33.29 -22.58 -18.81
CA ALA A 15 -32.38 -21.77 -18.00
C ALA A 15 -32.87 -21.81 -16.54
N GLY A 16 -32.19 -22.60 -15.70
CA GLY A 16 -32.30 -22.46 -14.25
C GLY A 16 -31.71 -21.12 -13.80
N PRO A 17 -32.11 -20.59 -12.63
CA PRO A 17 -31.62 -19.31 -12.14
C PRO A 17 -30.12 -19.44 -11.85
N SER A 18 -29.31 -18.83 -12.72
CA SER A 18 -27.89 -18.63 -12.52
C SER A 18 -27.69 -17.73 -11.30
N SER A 19 -27.28 -18.32 -10.18
CA SER A 19 -26.73 -17.59 -9.05
C SER A 19 -25.49 -16.83 -9.52
N PHE A 20 -25.66 -15.54 -9.83
CA PHE A 20 -24.55 -14.63 -10.07
C PHE A 20 -23.83 -14.38 -8.74
N VAL A 21 -22.94 -15.29 -8.37
CA VAL A 21 -22.00 -15.05 -7.28
C VAL A 21 -20.97 -14.06 -7.80
N CYS A 22 -21.05 -12.82 -7.30
CA CYS A 22 -20.08 -11.78 -7.56
C CYS A 22 -18.68 -12.26 -7.13
N ARG A 23 -17.77 -12.50 -8.09
CA ARG A 23 -16.37 -12.86 -7.80
C ARG A 23 -15.63 -11.83 -6.94
N ARG A 24 -16.14 -10.60 -6.85
CA ARG A 24 -15.64 -9.52 -5.98
C ARG A 24 -15.94 -9.73 -4.49
N CYS A 25 -16.93 -10.55 -4.15
CA CYS A 25 -17.28 -10.85 -2.75
C CYS A 25 -16.46 -12.03 -2.19
N LEU A 26 -16.01 -12.94 -3.04
CA LEU A 26 -15.26 -14.15 -2.64
C LEU A 26 -13.76 -13.91 -2.34
N SER A 27 -13.20 -12.74 -2.67
CA SER A 27 -11.80 -12.42 -2.36
C SER A 27 -11.60 -11.80 -0.97
N ARG A 28 -12.68 -11.44 -0.27
CA ARG A 28 -12.60 -11.12 1.16
C ARG A 28 -12.64 -12.42 1.94
N SER A 29 -11.54 -13.18 1.91
CA SER A 29 -11.27 -14.07 3.03
C SER A 29 -11.31 -13.19 4.27
N PHE A 30 -12.27 -13.42 5.17
CA PHE A 30 -12.25 -12.83 6.50
C PHE A 30 -10.90 -13.21 7.10
N ALA A 31 -9.97 -12.25 7.12
CA ALA A 31 -8.65 -12.48 7.65
C ALA A 31 -8.85 -12.85 9.11
N SER A 32 -8.38 -14.04 9.50
CA SER A 32 -8.10 -14.32 10.90
C SER A 32 -7.28 -13.14 11.40
N ALA A 33 -7.75 -12.49 12.47
CA ALA A 33 -7.08 -11.32 13.00
C ALA A 33 -5.67 -11.73 13.43
N ALA A 34 -4.65 -11.27 12.69
CA ALA A 34 -3.27 -11.63 13.00
C ALA A 34 -2.87 -11.08 14.37
N ALA A 35 -2.00 -11.79 15.07
CA ALA A 35 -1.41 -11.29 16.31
C ALA A 35 -0.64 -9.98 16.08
N THR A 36 -0.17 -9.37 17.18
CA THR A 36 0.72 -8.20 17.09
C THR A 36 1.94 -8.57 16.23
N PRO A 37 2.32 -7.74 15.24
CA PRO A 37 3.42 -8.07 14.35
C PRO A 37 4.71 -8.25 15.14
N PRO A 38 5.54 -9.26 14.81
CA PRO A 38 6.82 -9.45 15.49
C PRO A 38 7.77 -8.29 15.19
N THR A 39 8.71 -8.06 16.10
CA THR A 39 9.78 -7.05 15.96
C THR A 39 10.79 -7.40 14.86
N SER A 40 10.76 -8.64 14.38
CA SER A 40 11.59 -9.11 13.27
C SER A 40 10.86 -10.18 12.46
N GLY A 41 11.05 -10.25 11.14
CA GLY A 41 10.41 -11.26 10.32
C GLY A 41 10.67 -11.15 8.83
N ILE A 42 10.22 -12.17 8.09
CA ILE A 42 10.30 -12.28 6.63
C ILE A 42 8.89 -12.56 6.08
N ALA A 43 8.32 -11.65 5.30
CA ALA A 43 7.01 -11.82 4.69
C ALA A 43 7.11 -11.84 3.16
N ALA A 44 6.54 -12.85 2.50
CA ALA A 44 6.31 -12.82 1.06
C ALA A 44 5.18 -11.84 0.74
N LEU A 45 5.37 -10.97 -0.26
CA LEU A 45 4.39 -9.96 -0.61
C LEU A 45 3.57 -10.40 -1.82
N LYS A 46 2.43 -11.04 -1.56
CA LYS A 46 1.52 -11.51 -2.62
C LYS A 46 0.76 -10.35 -3.25
N SER A 47 0.63 -9.23 -2.54
CA SER A 47 0.06 -7.98 -3.06
C SER A 47 0.98 -7.23 -4.03
N ARG A 48 2.22 -7.70 -4.23
CA ARG A 48 3.21 -7.05 -5.10
C ARG A 48 3.64 -7.97 -6.24
N GLN A 49 3.82 -7.40 -7.43
CA GLN A 49 4.26 -8.13 -8.61
C GLN A 49 5.36 -7.37 -9.36
N LEU A 50 6.24 -8.12 -10.03
CA LEU A 50 7.36 -7.59 -10.79
C LEU A 50 7.05 -7.56 -12.29
N ILE A 51 7.42 -6.46 -12.94
CA ILE A 51 7.43 -6.29 -14.40
C ILE A 51 8.88 -6.15 -14.83
N SER A 52 9.34 -6.97 -15.78
CA SER A 52 10.61 -6.74 -16.46
C SER A 52 10.41 -5.70 -17.55
N VAL A 53 11.23 -4.66 -17.53
CA VAL A 53 11.33 -3.64 -18.57
C VAL A 53 12.75 -3.68 -19.12
N ALA A 54 12.92 -4.18 -20.34
CA ALA A 54 14.23 -4.43 -20.94
C ALA A 54 14.32 -3.95 -22.39
N GLY A 55 15.50 -3.43 -22.75
CA GLY A 55 15.83 -2.98 -24.10
C GLY A 55 16.59 -1.66 -24.09
N ARG A 56 17.26 -1.34 -25.19
CA ARG A 56 18.18 -0.19 -25.30
C ARG A 56 17.57 1.17 -24.95
N ASP A 57 16.24 1.31 -25.09
CA ASP A 57 15.53 2.56 -24.79
C ASP A 57 14.85 2.54 -23.39
N ALA A 58 15.05 1.49 -22.58
CA ALA A 58 14.40 1.32 -21.28
C ALA A 58 14.79 2.45 -20.29
N VAL A 59 16.07 2.78 -20.20
CA VAL A 59 16.57 3.87 -19.32
C VAL A 59 15.90 5.20 -19.68
N LYS A 60 15.95 5.56 -20.97
CA LYS A 60 15.37 6.79 -21.48
C LYS A 60 13.86 6.86 -21.25
N TYR A 61 13.16 5.75 -21.50
CA TYR A 61 11.72 5.66 -21.27
C TYR A 61 11.38 5.86 -19.79
N LEU A 62 11.97 5.05 -18.91
CA LEU A 62 11.72 5.12 -17.46
C LEU A 62 12.06 6.50 -16.90
N GLN A 63 13.19 7.10 -17.31
CA GLN A 63 13.56 8.45 -16.90
C GLN A 63 12.46 9.49 -17.19
N GLY A 64 11.71 9.34 -18.29
CA GLY A 64 10.65 10.27 -18.67
C GLY A 64 9.29 10.01 -18.03
N VAL A 65 9.06 8.86 -17.39
CA VAL A 65 7.71 8.49 -16.89
C VAL A 65 7.63 8.27 -15.38
N ILE A 66 8.76 8.22 -14.69
CA ILE A 66 8.82 8.03 -13.23
C ILE A 66 9.26 9.30 -12.50
N THR A 67 8.86 9.46 -11.25
CA THR A 67 9.18 10.64 -10.41
C THR A 67 10.62 10.65 -9.86
N ALA A 68 11.23 9.49 -9.62
CA ALA A 68 12.62 9.39 -9.18
C ALA A 68 13.60 9.42 -10.37
N ASN A 69 14.88 9.68 -10.10
CA ASN A 69 15.90 9.71 -11.14
C ASN A 69 16.51 8.32 -11.34
N ILE A 70 16.51 7.83 -12.58
CA ILE A 70 17.12 6.53 -12.90
C ILE A 70 18.65 6.55 -12.84
N PHE A 71 19.24 7.75 -12.92
CA PHE A 71 20.68 7.94 -12.83
C PHE A 71 21.13 8.15 -11.38
N GLY A 72 22.30 7.58 -11.06
CA GLY A 72 23.02 7.87 -9.82
C GLY A 72 23.90 9.13 -9.94
N PRO A 73 24.63 9.50 -8.88
CA PRO A 73 25.50 10.67 -8.87
C PRO A 73 26.57 10.70 -9.98
N GLY A 74 27.04 9.52 -10.42
CA GLY A 74 28.02 9.39 -11.51
C GLY A 74 27.43 9.49 -12.93
N GLY A 75 26.14 9.77 -13.07
CA GLY A 75 25.47 9.87 -14.38
C GLY A 75 25.18 8.53 -15.06
N THR A 76 25.53 7.40 -14.43
CA THR A 76 25.18 6.05 -14.88
C THR A 76 23.85 5.59 -14.29
N PRO A 77 23.12 4.67 -14.95
CA PRO A 77 21.95 4.05 -14.35
C PRO A 77 22.25 3.47 -12.97
N ARG A 78 21.30 3.60 -12.04
CA ARG A 78 21.44 3.09 -10.68
C ARG A 78 21.57 1.57 -10.68
N THR A 79 22.54 1.09 -9.90
CA THR A 79 22.77 -0.34 -9.62
C THR A 79 22.14 -0.80 -8.30
N SER A 80 21.42 0.09 -7.63
CA SER A 80 20.63 -0.19 -6.43
C SER A 80 19.15 0.10 -6.69
N GLY A 81 18.27 -0.57 -5.95
CA GLY A 81 16.85 -0.27 -6.02
C GLY A 81 16.51 1.13 -5.50
N PHE A 82 15.32 1.63 -5.84
CA PHE A 82 14.78 2.88 -5.30
C PHE A 82 13.25 2.93 -5.39
N TYR A 83 12.63 3.72 -4.52
CA TYR A 83 11.19 3.99 -4.54
C TYR A 83 10.87 5.13 -5.51
N THR A 84 9.72 5.06 -6.18
CA THR A 84 9.26 6.04 -7.18
C THR A 84 7.75 5.93 -7.38
N ALA A 85 7.18 6.80 -8.20
CA ALA A 85 5.82 6.65 -8.70
C ALA A 85 5.73 6.93 -10.20
N PHE A 86 4.68 6.40 -10.82
CA PHE A 86 4.17 6.84 -12.12
C PHE A 86 2.99 7.77 -11.88
N LEU A 87 2.97 8.92 -12.57
CA LEU A 87 1.90 9.91 -12.43
C LEU A 87 1.01 9.96 -13.66
N SER A 88 -0.21 10.47 -13.48
CA SER A 88 -1.01 10.99 -14.57
C SER A 88 -0.42 12.32 -15.08
N ALA A 89 -0.82 12.75 -16.28
CA ALA A 89 -0.44 14.06 -16.81
C ALA A 89 -0.85 15.24 -15.92
N GLN A 90 -1.86 15.05 -15.06
CA GLN A 90 -2.30 16.03 -14.08
C GLN A 90 -1.53 15.96 -12.75
N GLY A 91 -0.51 15.10 -12.64
CA GLY A 91 0.35 14.95 -11.46
C GLY A 91 -0.24 14.13 -10.32
N ARG A 92 -1.14 13.18 -10.61
CA ARG A 92 -1.77 12.30 -9.59
C ARG A 92 -1.12 10.93 -9.65
N VAL A 93 -0.95 10.28 -8.51
CA VAL A 93 -0.35 8.94 -8.43
C VAL A 93 -1.23 7.94 -9.20
N ARG A 94 -0.59 7.16 -10.06
CA ARG A 94 -1.20 5.98 -10.71
C ARG A 94 -0.63 4.68 -10.18
N TYR A 95 0.68 4.63 -9.99
CA TYR A 95 1.35 3.43 -9.51
C TYR A 95 2.48 3.87 -8.58
N ASP A 96 2.39 3.49 -7.30
CA ASP A 96 3.55 3.48 -6.42
C ASP A 96 4.43 2.29 -6.79
N SER A 97 5.73 2.52 -6.92
CA SER A 97 6.61 1.49 -7.46
C SER A 97 8.00 1.50 -6.85
N PHE A 98 8.58 0.32 -6.77
CA PHE A 98 10.03 0.18 -6.58
C PHE A 98 10.66 -0.22 -7.91
N ILE A 99 11.79 0.39 -8.24
CA ILE A 99 12.58 0.00 -9.39
C ILE A 99 13.87 -0.63 -8.91
N TYR A 100 14.25 -1.72 -9.56
CA TYR A 100 15.49 -2.42 -9.31
C TYR A 100 16.25 -2.68 -10.61
N PRO A 101 17.58 -2.86 -10.54
CA PRO A 101 18.34 -3.40 -11.65
C PRO A 101 17.79 -4.75 -12.09
N GLY A 102 17.90 -5.06 -13.38
CA GLY A 102 17.46 -6.34 -13.92
C GLY A 102 18.36 -7.50 -13.46
N LEU A 103 17.78 -8.71 -13.42
CA LEU A 103 18.44 -9.90 -12.90
C LEU A 103 19.42 -10.56 -13.90
N GLY A 104 19.70 -9.94 -15.05
CA GLY A 104 20.66 -10.46 -16.04
C GLY A 104 20.35 -11.85 -16.63
N ALA A 105 19.14 -12.40 -16.43
CA ALA A 105 18.77 -13.78 -16.77
C ALA A 105 17.56 -13.89 -17.73
N GLY A 106 17.28 -12.85 -18.51
CA GLY A 106 16.39 -12.95 -19.68
C GLY A 106 17.14 -13.48 -20.90
N PRO A 107 16.47 -14.06 -21.93
CA PRO A 107 17.13 -14.52 -23.14
C PRO A 107 17.95 -13.37 -23.72
N ALA A 108 19.27 -13.56 -23.74
CA ALA A 108 20.31 -12.66 -24.24
C ALA A 108 19.77 -11.31 -24.72
N THR A 109 19.59 -10.35 -23.81
CA THR A 109 19.47 -8.96 -24.21
C THR A 109 20.87 -8.49 -24.52
N ASP A 110 21.22 -8.40 -25.81
CA ASP A 110 22.48 -7.87 -26.38
C ASP A 110 23.07 -6.67 -25.60
N GLY A 111 23.70 -6.91 -24.45
CA GLY A 111 24.22 -5.88 -23.55
C GLY A 111 23.22 -4.79 -23.10
N ALA A 112 21.91 -4.96 -23.30
CA ALA A 112 20.93 -3.90 -23.09
C ALA A 112 20.46 -3.80 -21.63
N ASP A 113 20.29 -2.57 -21.14
CA ASP A 113 19.78 -2.31 -19.79
C ASP A 113 18.42 -2.98 -19.56
N SER A 114 18.27 -3.57 -18.36
CA SER A 114 17.04 -4.18 -17.90
C SER A 114 16.75 -3.75 -16.47
N PHE A 115 15.47 -3.56 -16.16
CA PHE A 115 14.98 -3.17 -14.85
C PHE A 115 13.80 -4.04 -14.45
N LEU A 116 13.64 -4.22 -13.14
CA LEU A 116 12.42 -4.75 -12.55
C LEU A 116 11.62 -3.60 -11.94
N VAL A 117 10.34 -3.54 -12.25
CA VAL A 117 9.37 -2.60 -11.67
C VAL A 117 8.43 -3.40 -10.77
N GLU A 118 8.50 -3.19 -9.46
CA GLU A 118 7.54 -3.70 -8.50
C GLU A 118 6.35 -2.75 -8.41
N VAL A 119 5.15 -3.28 -8.56
CA VAL A 119 3.88 -2.56 -8.46
C VAL A 119 2.86 -3.42 -7.70
N ASP A 120 1.74 -2.84 -7.31
CA ASP A 120 0.57 -3.58 -6.83
C ASP A 120 0.18 -4.66 -7.84
N ALA A 121 0.00 -5.90 -7.35
CA ALA A 121 -0.32 -7.05 -8.19
C ALA A 121 -1.65 -6.88 -8.94
N GLU A 122 -2.64 -6.19 -8.38
CA GLU A 122 -3.93 -5.94 -9.03
C GLU A 122 -3.80 -4.96 -10.22
N ASP A 123 -2.75 -4.15 -10.24
CA ASP A 123 -2.51 -3.12 -11.25
C ASP A 123 -1.35 -3.43 -12.21
N ALA A 124 -0.67 -4.56 -12.01
CA ALA A 124 0.52 -4.91 -12.78
C ALA A 124 0.23 -5.06 -14.28
N ASP A 125 -0.86 -5.75 -14.65
CA ASP A 125 -1.32 -5.85 -16.05
C ASP A 125 -1.63 -4.48 -16.65
N SER A 126 -2.33 -3.63 -15.89
CA SER A 126 -2.69 -2.27 -16.30
C SER A 126 -1.46 -1.42 -16.58
N LEU A 127 -0.40 -1.55 -15.76
CA LEU A 127 0.87 -0.88 -15.99
C LEU A 127 1.60 -1.43 -17.23
N VAL A 128 1.58 -2.75 -17.48
CA VAL A 128 2.16 -3.30 -18.72
C VAL A 128 1.43 -2.79 -19.96
N VAL A 129 0.10 -2.72 -19.94
CA VAL A 129 -0.68 -2.11 -21.03
C VAL A 129 -0.34 -0.64 -21.19
N HIS A 130 -0.23 0.11 -20.09
CA HIS A 130 0.18 1.51 -20.09
C HIS A 130 1.55 1.69 -20.74
N ILE A 131 2.56 0.91 -20.35
CA ILE A 131 3.91 0.98 -20.93
C ILE A 131 3.87 0.67 -22.42
N ASN A 132 3.18 -0.39 -22.84
CA ASN A 132 3.10 -0.74 -24.26
C ASN A 132 2.35 0.30 -25.11
N ARG A 133 1.35 0.98 -24.54
CA ARG A 133 0.65 2.08 -25.21
C ARG A 133 1.54 3.31 -25.38
N TYR A 134 2.32 3.66 -24.37
CA TYR A 134 3.07 4.93 -24.34
C TYR A 134 4.56 4.80 -24.67
N LYS A 135 5.08 3.61 -24.96
CA LYS A 135 6.49 3.44 -25.37
C LYS A 135 6.83 4.06 -26.73
N LEU A 136 5.86 4.44 -27.56
CA LEU A 136 6.04 5.21 -28.81
C LEU A 136 7.34 4.91 -29.59
N ARG A 137 7.40 3.73 -30.24
CA ARG A 137 8.56 3.23 -31.00
C ARG A 137 9.84 2.98 -30.20
N ALA A 138 9.90 3.29 -28.90
CA ALA A 138 11.02 2.92 -28.04
C ALA A 138 11.24 1.41 -28.11
N LYS A 139 12.49 1.02 -28.35
CA LYS A 139 12.93 -0.38 -28.45
C LYS A 139 13.09 -0.96 -27.05
N LEU A 140 11.96 -1.19 -26.41
CA LEU A 140 11.84 -1.88 -25.13
C LEU A 140 10.66 -2.86 -25.13
N LYS A 141 10.78 -3.88 -24.28
CA LYS A 141 9.72 -4.84 -23.96
C LYS A 141 9.40 -4.74 -22.47
N ALA A 142 8.11 -4.76 -22.15
CA ALA A 142 7.60 -4.85 -20.78
C ALA A 142 6.80 -6.16 -20.66
N ARG A 143 7.09 -6.97 -19.63
CA ARG A 143 6.42 -8.26 -19.38
C ARG A 143 6.30 -8.51 -17.89
N LEU A 144 5.16 -9.03 -17.45
CA LEU A 144 4.98 -9.56 -16.10
C LEU A 144 5.91 -10.75 -15.85
N LEU A 145 6.54 -10.77 -14.69
CA LEU A 145 7.18 -11.97 -14.17
C LEU A 145 6.10 -12.86 -13.56
N GLY A 146 6.09 -14.12 -13.97
CA GLY A 146 5.20 -15.11 -13.38
C GLY A 146 5.57 -15.39 -11.91
N PRO A 147 4.65 -15.92 -11.11
CA PRO A 147 4.88 -16.26 -9.71
C PRO A 147 6.04 -17.25 -9.52
N ASN A 148 6.37 -18.03 -10.55
CA ASN A 148 7.49 -18.99 -10.52
C ASN A 148 8.84 -18.40 -10.94
N GLU A 149 8.89 -17.15 -11.42
CA GLU A 149 10.13 -16.52 -11.89
C GLU A 149 10.84 -15.74 -10.80
N SER A 150 10.10 -14.94 -10.03
CA SER A 150 10.64 -14.15 -8.92
C SER A 150 9.56 -13.79 -7.91
N THR A 151 9.98 -13.57 -6.68
CA THR A 151 9.12 -13.21 -5.56
C THR A 151 9.67 -11.99 -4.84
N VAL A 152 8.78 -11.08 -4.43
CA VAL A 152 9.09 -9.93 -3.57
C VAL A 152 8.85 -10.29 -2.12
N TRP A 153 9.81 -9.98 -1.26
CA TRP A 153 9.73 -10.17 0.18
C TRP A 153 9.97 -8.86 0.89
N GLN A 154 9.35 -8.69 2.05
CA GLN A 154 9.77 -7.72 3.04
C GLN A 154 10.48 -8.43 4.18
N VAL A 155 11.62 -7.89 4.60
CA VAL A 155 12.36 -8.34 5.79
C VAL A 155 12.59 -7.18 6.75
N TRP A 156 12.51 -7.43 8.05
CA TRP A 156 12.77 -6.42 9.08
C TRP A 156 13.36 -7.06 10.34
N ASP A 157 14.11 -6.25 11.09
CA ASP A 157 14.63 -6.56 12.42
C ASP A 157 14.83 -5.24 13.18
N ASP A 158 13.97 -4.97 14.15
CA ASP A 158 13.98 -3.74 14.94
C ASP A 158 15.12 -3.69 15.96
N SER A 159 15.71 -4.85 16.30
CA SER A 159 16.69 -4.96 17.39
C SER A 159 18.13 -4.93 16.89
N ARG A 160 18.43 -5.75 15.88
CA ARG A 160 19.80 -5.92 15.36
C ARG A 160 20.09 -5.04 14.15
N GLY A 161 19.04 -4.53 13.50
CA GLY A 161 19.15 -4.05 12.13
C GLY A 161 19.44 -5.20 11.16
N LEU A 162 19.35 -4.92 9.86
CA LEU A 162 19.64 -5.91 8.83
C LEU A 162 21.06 -5.71 8.30
N PRO A 163 21.81 -6.79 8.02
CA PRO A 163 23.10 -6.67 7.37
C PRO A 163 22.93 -6.00 6.00
N ALA A 164 23.89 -5.16 5.61
CA ALA A 164 23.98 -4.66 4.25
C ALA A 164 24.40 -5.82 3.34
N LEU A 165 23.44 -6.61 2.86
CA LEU A 165 23.71 -7.64 1.88
C LEU A 165 23.91 -6.98 0.52
N THR A 166 25.16 -6.91 0.09
CA THR A 166 25.50 -6.57 -1.30
C THR A 166 25.13 -7.77 -2.18
N ILE A 167 24.56 -7.47 -3.35
CA ILE A 167 24.17 -8.42 -4.40
C ILE A 167 25.28 -9.47 -4.65
N ASP A 168 26.55 -9.04 -4.55
CA ASP A 168 27.73 -9.86 -4.83
C ASP A 168 28.01 -10.99 -3.82
N GLY A 169 27.44 -10.92 -2.59
CA GLY A 169 27.58 -11.97 -1.58
C GLY A 169 26.56 -13.11 -1.73
N LEU A 170 25.56 -12.92 -2.60
CA LEU A 170 24.48 -13.85 -2.83
C LEU A 170 24.81 -14.66 -4.08
N GLY A 171 25.54 -15.76 -3.89
CA GLY A 171 26.12 -16.57 -4.96
C GLY A 171 25.20 -16.84 -6.16
N ALA A 172 25.82 -17.05 -7.32
CA ALA A 172 25.19 -17.12 -8.64
C ALA A 172 23.83 -17.87 -8.67
N ALA A 173 22.82 -17.17 -9.21
CA ALA A 173 21.69 -17.63 -10.02
C ALA A 173 20.91 -18.92 -9.66
N LYS A 174 21.09 -19.54 -8.50
CA LYS A 174 20.27 -20.69 -8.09
C LYS A 174 18.86 -20.22 -7.71
N PHE A 175 17.87 -21.07 -7.95
CA PHE A 175 16.48 -20.84 -7.53
C PHE A 175 16.40 -20.53 -6.03
N GLY A 176 15.64 -19.52 -5.63
CA GLY A 176 15.48 -19.11 -4.23
C GLY A 176 16.69 -18.38 -3.63
N THR A 177 17.63 -17.89 -4.45
CA THR A 177 18.69 -16.98 -4.00
C THR A 177 18.17 -15.54 -3.96
N PRO A 178 18.39 -14.79 -2.86
CA PRO A 178 18.19 -13.36 -2.86
C PRO A 178 19.09 -12.75 -3.92
N ARG A 179 18.58 -11.81 -4.70
CA ARG A 179 19.35 -11.17 -5.78
C ARG A 179 19.50 -9.68 -5.60
N LEU A 180 18.53 -9.05 -4.95
CA LEU A 180 18.48 -7.62 -4.75
C LEU A 180 17.93 -7.36 -3.36
N MET A 181 18.62 -6.50 -2.63
CA MET A 181 18.14 -5.97 -1.36
C MET A 181 18.09 -4.45 -1.45
N LEU A 182 16.93 -3.90 -1.14
CA LEU A 182 16.70 -2.46 -1.11
C LEU A 182 16.19 -2.10 0.28
N ARG A 183 16.95 -1.29 1.02
CA ARG A 183 16.42 -0.66 2.22
C ARG A 183 15.17 0.12 1.85
N ASP A 184 14.07 -0.13 2.54
CA ASP A 184 12.82 0.57 2.30
C ASP A 184 12.97 2.03 2.75
N PRO A 185 12.90 3.01 1.83
CA PRO A 185 13.16 4.41 2.16
C PRO A 185 11.91 5.13 2.68
N ARG A 186 10.74 4.46 2.75
CA ARG A 186 9.46 5.12 3.00
C ARG A 186 9.27 5.57 4.43
N ALA A 187 9.79 4.81 5.38
CA ALA A 187 9.88 5.18 6.77
C ALA A 187 11.07 4.45 7.43
N PRO A 188 11.65 5.01 8.51
CA PRO A 188 12.53 4.23 9.39
C PRO A 188 11.85 2.94 9.84
N THR A 189 12.63 1.91 10.17
CA THR A 189 12.16 0.60 10.68
C THR A 189 11.26 -0.23 9.75
N MET A 190 10.99 0.23 8.52
CA MET A 190 10.32 -0.58 7.50
C MET A 190 11.12 -1.83 7.11
N GLY A 191 12.45 -1.79 7.25
CA GLY A 191 13.34 -2.90 6.91
C GLY A 191 13.81 -2.81 5.46
N SER A 192 13.82 -3.93 4.75
CA SER A 192 14.27 -4.02 3.36
C SER A 192 13.36 -4.87 2.49
N ARG A 193 13.24 -4.46 1.23
CA ARG A 193 12.75 -5.30 0.14
C ARG A 193 13.81 -6.29 -0.27
N VAL A 194 13.43 -7.54 -0.48
CA VAL A 194 14.28 -8.60 -1.02
C VAL A 194 13.60 -9.25 -2.22
N ILE A 195 14.32 -9.37 -3.33
CA ILE A 195 13.85 -10.11 -4.51
C ILE A 195 14.58 -11.43 -4.58
N THR A 196 13.84 -12.54 -4.62
CA THR A 196 14.39 -13.88 -4.88
C THR A 196 13.99 -14.38 -6.25
N THR A 197 14.78 -15.27 -6.84
CA THR A 197 14.33 -16.08 -7.97
C THR A 197 13.37 -17.18 -7.51
N GLY A 198 12.40 -17.54 -8.34
CA GLY A 198 11.42 -18.57 -8.01
C GLY A 198 10.21 -18.08 -7.22
N PRO A 199 9.24 -18.97 -6.98
CA PRO A 199 8.07 -18.75 -6.16
C PRO A 199 8.36 -18.68 -4.67
N ALA A 200 7.40 -18.08 -3.96
CA ALA A 200 7.29 -18.07 -2.51
C ALA A 200 6.97 -19.49 -1.99
N THR A 201 8.00 -20.31 -1.81
CA THR A 201 7.89 -21.66 -1.23
C THR A 201 8.45 -21.70 0.18
N ALA A 202 8.08 -22.71 0.97
CA ALA A 202 8.68 -22.99 2.26
C ALA A 202 10.22 -23.14 2.16
N ALA A 203 10.73 -23.69 1.06
CA ALA A 203 12.17 -23.79 0.81
C ALA A 203 12.82 -22.42 0.61
N THR A 204 12.18 -21.50 -0.13
CA THR A 204 12.68 -20.13 -0.31
C THR A 204 12.66 -19.38 1.03
N ALA A 205 11.56 -19.49 1.79
CA ALA A 205 11.43 -18.86 3.10
C ALA A 205 12.47 -19.39 4.10
N SER A 206 12.68 -20.71 4.15
CA SER A 206 13.69 -21.34 5.00
C SER A 206 15.11 -20.87 4.67
N ARG A 207 15.45 -20.72 3.38
CA ARG A 207 16.77 -20.18 2.97
C ARG A 207 16.96 -18.73 3.40
N LEU A 208 15.95 -17.88 3.20
CA LEU A 208 15.98 -16.49 3.68
C LEU A 208 16.11 -16.44 5.21
N SER A 209 15.36 -17.30 5.90
CA SER A 209 15.40 -17.44 7.35
C SER A 209 16.79 -17.81 7.85
N SER A 210 17.42 -18.83 7.27
CA SER A 210 18.79 -19.22 7.63
C SER A 210 19.83 -18.14 7.30
N LEU A 211 19.69 -17.44 6.17
CA LEU A 211 20.62 -16.39 5.75
C LEU A 211 20.56 -15.16 6.64
N LEU A 212 19.34 -14.75 7.03
CA LEU A 212 19.09 -13.52 7.77
C LEU A 212 18.94 -13.73 9.28
N ASN A 213 18.84 -14.99 9.71
CA ASN A 213 18.49 -15.37 11.07
C ASN A 213 17.17 -14.72 11.53
N LEU A 214 16.13 -14.90 10.71
CA LEU A 214 14.79 -14.33 10.90
C LEU A 214 13.72 -15.39 10.66
N GLU A 215 12.56 -15.23 11.31
CA GLU A 215 11.44 -16.16 11.13
C GLU A 215 10.49 -15.72 10.00
N PRO A 216 10.00 -16.66 9.17
CA PRO A 216 8.93 -16.38 8.23
C PRO A 216 7.66 -15.92 8.93
N THR A 217 6.93 -15.01 8.29
CA THR A 217 5.69 -14.46 8.82
C THR A 217 4.75 -14.03 7.70
N ASP A 218 3.52 -13.64 8.08
CA ASP A 218 2.48 -13.29 7.12
C ASP A 218 2.59 -11.84 6.61
N GLU A 219 2.12 -11.64 5.38
CA GLU A 219 2.00 -10.31 4.76
C GLU A 219 1.10 -9.37 5.57
N LEU A 220 0.16 -9.90 6.35
CA LEU A 220 -0.68 -9.11 7.25
C LEU A 220 0.15 -8.40 8.34
N HIS A 221 1.17 -9.06 8.91
CA HIS A 221 2.06 -8.39 9.88
C HIS A 221 2.83 -7.25 9.22
N TYR A 222 3.27 -7.42 7.97
CA TYR A 222 3.88 -6.35 7.20
C TYR A 222 2.89 -5.18 6.95
N ARG A 223 1.63 -5.47 6.61
CA ARG A 223 0.58 -4.44 6.46
C ARG A 223 0.32 -3.68 7.76
N VAL A 224 0.22 -4.38 8.89
CA VAL A 224 0.08 -3.74 10.21
C VAL A 224 1.28 -2.84 10.49
N ARG A 225 2.51 -3.30 10.23
CA ARG A 225 3.72 -2.46 10.38
C ARG A 225 3.69 -1.21 9.51
N ARG A 226 3.22 -1.31 8.26
CA ARG A 226 3.02 -0.13 7.39
C ARG A 226 2.04 0.85 8.00
N TYR A 227 0.89 0.37 8.47
CA TYR A 227 -0.12 1.21 9.09
C TYR A 227 0.39 1.87 10.35
N LEU A 228 1.12 1.17 11.22
CA LEU A 228 1.74 1.77 12.41
C LEU A 228 2.77 2.86 12.05
N ASN A 229 3.41 2.77 10.88
CA ASN A 229 4.39 3.75 10.41
C ASN A 229 3.79 4.85 9.51
N GLY A 230 2.48 4.82 9.20
CA GLY A 230 1.87 5.79 8.28
C GLY A 230 2.29 5.63 6.82
N VAL A 231 2.64 4.42 6.39
CA VAL A 231 3.16 4.14 5.03
C VAL A 231 2.06 3.57 4.15
N ALA A 232 1.63 4.36 3.17
CA ALA A 232 0.70 3.92 2.13
C ALA A 232 1.39 3.05 1.07
N GLU A 233 0.70 2.02 0.59
CA GLU A 233 1.14 1.13 -0.49
C GLU A 233 -0.04 0.55 -1.26
N GLY A 234 0.04 0.56 -2.59
CA GLY A 234 -0.98 -0.01 -3.46
C GLY A 234 -2.24 0.84 -3.61
N GLN A 235 -3.12 0.42 -4.52
CA GLN A 235 -4.19 1.29 -5.03
C GLN A 235 -5.42 1.38 -4.13
N SER A 236 -5.54 0.49 -3.15
CA SER A 236 -6.50 0.61 -2.06
C SER A 236 -6.18 1.78 -1.12
N GLU A 237 -4.90 2.17 -1.03
CA GLU A 237 -4.42 3.24 -0.16
C GLU A 237 -4.02 4.51 -0.96
N LEU A 238 -3.72 4.35 -2.25
CA LEU A 238 -3.31 5.40 -3.18
C LEU A 238 -4.24 5.46 -4.40
N PRO A 239 -5.54 5.80 -4.23
CA PRO A 239 -6.53 5.68 -5.29
C PRO A 239 -6.17 6.45 -6.56
N HIS A 240 -6.32 5.76 -7.70
CA HIS A 240 -6.06 6.28 -9.04
C HIS A 240 -6.71 7.64 -9.27
N GLY A 241 -5.92 8.60 -9.76
CA GLY A 241 -6.42 9.91 -10.16
C GLY A 241 -6.85 10.81 -9.00
N GLN A 242 -6.73 10.36 -7.75
CA GLN A 242 -7.05 11.14 -6.55
C GLN A 242 -5.79 11.42 -5.72
N ALA A 243 -4.96 10.40 -5.48
CA ALA A 243 -3.76 10.53 -4.64
C ALA A 243 -2.75 11.52 -5.23
N LEU A 244 -2.23 12.41 -4.38
CA LEU A 244 -1.19 13.38 -4.74
C LEU A 244 0.13 12.98 -4.09
N PRO A 245 1.28 13.06 -4.81
CA PRO A 245 2.55 12.56 -4.29
C PRO A 245 2.93 13.13 -2.91
N ALA A 246 2.79 14.44 -2.74
CA ALA A 246 3.12 15.09 -1.47
C ALA A 246 2.11 14.78 -0.35
N GLU A 247 0.82 14.59 -0.68
CA GLU A 247 -0.17 14.15 0.31
C GLU A 247 0.08 12.68 0.73
N SER A 248 0.68 11.88 -0.14
CA SER A 248 1.09 10.48 0.10
C SER A 248 2.51 10.33 0.69
N ASN A 249 3.13 11.42 1.15
CA ASN A 249 4.48 11.43 1.74
C ASN A 249 5.63 10.98 0.79
N MET A 250 5.39 11.00 -0.52
CA MET A 250 6.40 10.63 -1.53
C MET A 250 7.58 11.61 -1.62
N ASP A 251 7.33 12.87 -1.22
CA ASP A 251 8.32 13.93 -1.14
C ASP A 251 9.32 13.77 0.04
N LEU A 252 8.97 12.93 1.02
CA LEU A 252 9.76 12.65 2.22
C LEU A 252 10.46 11.29 2.18
N SER A 253 9.95 10.37 1.35
CA SER A 253 10.46 9.00 1.18
C SER A 253 11.50 8.85 0.06
N GLY A 254 11.93 9.97 -0.54
CA GLY A 254 12.89 9.95 -1.65
C GLY A 254 12.30 9.45 -2.98
N ALA A 255 10.97 9.37 -3.11
CA ALA A 255 10.32 8.88 -4.33
C ALA A 255 10.33 9.91 -5.47
N ILE A 256 10.66 11.17 -5.19
CA ILE A 256 10.63 12.27 -6.14
C ILE A 256 12.02 12.92 -6.17
N ASP A 257 12.62 13.01 -7.35
CA ASP A 257 13.81 13.84 -7.56
C ASP A 257 13.37 15.19 -8.13
N PHE A 258 13.52 16.28 -7.37
CA PHE A 258 13.18 17.62 -7.84
C PHE A 258 14.24 18.23 -8.77
N ARG A 259 15.40 17.57 -8.93
CA ARG A 259 16.53 18.05 -9.73
C ARG A 259 16.69 17.29 -11.06
N LYS A 260 15.89 16.25 -11.31
CA LYS A 260 15.93 15.53 -12.60
C LYS A 260 15.23 16.31 -13.71
N GLY A 261 15.49 15.90 -14.94
CA GLY A 261 14.80 16.41 -16.13
C GLY A 261 13.31 16.05 -16.19
N CYS A 262 12.65 16.50 -17.25
CA CYS A 262 11.20 16.39 -17.40
C CYS A 262 10.66 14.96 -17.28
N TYR A 263 9.56 14.82 -16.55
CA TYR A 263 8.80 13.57 -16.46
C TYR A 263 7.29 13.86 -16.45
N VAL A 264 6.48 12.84 -16.79
CA VAL A 264 5.02 12.97 -16.85
C VAL A 264 4.43 13.42 -15.50
N GLY A 265 3.66 14.52 -15.50
CA GLY A 265 2.96 15.03 -14.31
C GLY A 265 3.85 15.81 -13.34
N GLN A 266 5.04 16.24 -13.77
CA GLN A 266 5.98 17.00 -12.96
C GLN A 266 5.44 18.37 -12.53
N GLU A 267 4.64 19.04 -13.37
CA GLU A 267 4.26 20.45 -13.20
C GLU A 267 3.55 20.70 -11.86
N LEU A 268 2.57 19.86 -11.51
CA LEU A 268 1.85 19.97 -10.24
C LEU A 268 2.77 19.65 -9.05
N THR A 269 3.64 18.66 -9.21
CA THR A 269 4.55 18.19 -8.16
C THR A 269 5.56 19.28 -7.80
N VAL A 270 6.20 19.88 -8.82
CA VAL A 270 7.17 20.97 -8.67
C VAL A 270 6.50 22.24 -8.16
N ARG A 271 5.31 22.59 -8.68
CA ARG A 271 4.54 23.74 -8.17
C ARG A 271 4.23 23.60 -6.67
N THR A 272 3.80 22.40 -6.26
CA THR A 272 3.52 22.11 -4.85
C THR A 272 4.80 22.26 -4.00
N LYS A 273 5.96 21.82 -4.49
CA LYS A 273 7.24 21.94 -3.77
C LYS A 273 7.70 23.39 -3.55
N HIS A 274 7.57 24.26 -4.55
CA HIS A 274 8.12 25.62 -4.49
C HIS A 274 7.15 26.68 -3.99
N ARG A 275 5.86 26.52 -4.27
CA ARG A 275 4.84 27.54 -3.98
C ARG A 275 3.65 27.00 -3.19
N GLY A 276 3.59 25.68 -3.02
CA GLY A 276 2.45 25.03 -2.38
C GLY A 276 2.69 24.77 -0.90
N VAL A 277 1.58 24.70 -0.18
CA VAL A 277 1.52 24.21 1.19
C VAL A 277 0.80 22.87 1.17
N VAL A 278 1.43 21.84 1.71
CA VAL A 278 0.82 20.51 1.84
C VAL A 278 -0.03 20.50 3.11
N ARG A 279 -1.34 20.67 2.95
CA ARG A 279 -2.31 20.77 4.07
C ARG A 279 -2.86 19.44 4.54
N LYS A 280 -2.76 18.41 3.69
CA LYS A 280 -3.24 17.06 3.97
C LYS A 280 -2.12 16.07 3.76
N ARG A 281 -2.00 15.10 4.66
CA ARG A 281 -1.10 13.96 4.47
C ARG A 281 -1.76 12.67 4.92
N VAL A 282 -1.32 11.56 4.33
CA VAL A 282 -1.64 10.23 4.84
C VAL A 282 -1.00 10.08 6.22
N LEU A 283 -1.84 9.78 7.22
CA LEU A 283 -1.45 9.55 8.60
C LEU A 283 -1.98 8.20 9.09
N PRO A 284 -1.26 7.57 10.03
CA PRO A 284 -1.79 6.43 10.76
C PRO A 284 -2.91 6.87 11.71
N CYS A 285 -3.92 6.02 11.84
CA CYS A 285 -5.08 6.26 12.68
C CYS A 285 -5.43 5.04 13.53
N ILE A 286 -6.05 5.29 14.69
CA ILE A 286 -6.74 4.29 15.50
C ILE A 286 -8.23 4.57 15.49
N ILE A 287 -9.02 3.50 15.41
CA ILE A 287 -10.44 3.51 15.77
C ILE A 287 -10.65 3.05 17.20
N PHE A 288 -11.59 3.66 17.92
CA PHE A 288 -11.83 3.39 19.34
C PHE A 288 -13.29 3.68 19.73
N ASP A 289 -13.77 3.06 20.81
CA ASP A 289 -15.09 3.33 21.38
C ASP A 289 -15.05 4.15 22.69
N GLY A 290 -13.90 4.15 23.40
CA GLY A 290 -13.72 4.82 24.69
C GLY A 290 -14.02 6.33 24.68
N GLU A 291 -14.33 6.89 25.85
CA GLU A 291 -14.60 8.33 26.00
C GLU A 291 -13.37 9.17 25.68
N THR A 292 -12.19 8.71 26.11
CA THR A 292 -10.92 9.41 25.93
C THR A 292 -10.17 8.91 24.69
N PRO A 293 -9.64 9.82 23.85
CA PRO A 293 -8.82 9.42 22.70
C PRO A 293 -7.52 8.73 23.13
N PRO A 294 -7.14 7.56 22.54
CA PRO A 294 -5.95 6.81 22.93
C PRO A 294 -4.66 7.64 22.88
N ALA A 295 -3.79 7.52 23.89
CA ALA A 295 -2.54 8.28 23.93
C ALA A 295 -1.50 7.80 22.91
N ASN A 296 -1.48 6.50 22.60
CA ASN A 296 -0.46 5.86 21.77
C ASN A 296 -1.08 5.09 20.61
N LEU A 297 -0.31 4.98 19.52
CA LEU A 297 -0.64 4.16 18.37
C LEU A 297 -0.26 2.69 18.64
N ARG A 298 -1.24 1.84 18.95
CA ARG A 298 -1.09 0.40 19.16
C ARG A 298 -2.09 -0.40 18.32
N TYR A 299 -1.60 -1.49 17.74
CA TYR A 299 -2.44 -2.47 17.07
C TYR A 299 -3.09 -3.44 18.07
N GLU A 300 -4.38 -3.66 17.89
CA GLU A 300 -5.18 -4.67 18.55
C GLU A 300 -5.92 -5.44 17.45
N PRO A 301 -5.74 -6.77 17.37
CA PRO A 301 -6.52 -7.59 16.46
C PRO A 301 -8.00 -7.51 16.83
N SER A 302 -8.87 -7.51 15.81
CA SER A 302 -10.30 -7.67 16.06
C SER A 302 -10.56 -9.03 16.71
N ALA A 303 -11.40 -9.07 17.74
CA ALA A 303 -11.83 -10.34 18.32
C ALA A 303 -12.42 -11.24 17.21
N PRO A 304 -12.12 -12.56 17.20
CA PRO A 304 -12.82 -13.47 16.30
C PRO A 304 -14.33 -13.35 16.55
N PRO A 305 -15.17 -13.44 15.50
CA PRO A 305 -16.61 -13.48 15.72
C PRO A 305 -16.94 -14.64 16.67
N PRO A 306 -17.93 -14.47 17.57
CA PRO A 306 -18.32 -15.56 18.48
C PRO A 306 -18.66 -16.79 17.64
N THR A 307 -18.06 -17.93 17.98
CA THR A 307 -18.37 -19.22 17.40
C THR A 307 -19.85 -19.51 17.64
N THR A 308 -20.66 -19.48 16.59
CA THR A 308 -22.01 -20.05 16.65
C THR A 308 -21.87 -21.56 16.67
N THR A 309 -22.38 -22.21 17.70
CA THR A 309 -22.59 -23.68 17.67
C THR A 309 -23.56 -24.03 16.54
N GLU A 310 -23.54 -25.29 16.09
CA GLU A 310 -24.35 -25.79 14.96
C GLU A 310 -25.88 -25.56 15.13
N ASP A 311 -26.34 -25.18 16.33
CA ASP A 311 -27.74 -24.84 16.63
C ASP A 311 -28.05 -23.32 16.62
N GLY A 312 -27.10 -22.46 16.22
CA GLY A 312 -27.34 -21.02 16.05
C GLY A 312 -27.54 -20.25 17.37
N ALA A 313 -27.24 -20.85 18.52
CA ALA A 313 -27.24 -20.17 19.80
C ALA A 313 -25.81 -19.68 20.15
N PRO A 314 -25.63 -18.43 20.62
CA PRO A 314 -24.35 -18.01 21.18
C PRO A 314 -24.05 -18.83 22.43
N GLU A 315 -22.81 -19.32 22.58
CA GLU A 315 -22.33 -19.91 23.84
C GLU A 315 -22.58 -18.90 24.97
N ARG A 316 -23.44 -19.26 25.91
CA ARG A 316 -23.66 -18.47 27.13
C ARG A 316 -22.53 -18.82 28.09
N ASP A 317 -21.49 -18.00 28.12
CA ASP A 317 -20.62 -17.95 29.28
C ASP A 317 -21.47 -17.52 30.48
N VAL A 318 -21.58 -18.41 31.46
CA VAL A 318 -22.24 -18.12 32.74
C VAL A 318 -21.29 -17.23 33.53
N ALA A 319 -21.45 -15.91 33.39
CA ALA A 319 -20.88 -14.92 34.28
C ALA A 319 -21.99 -13.93 34.69
N GLY A 320 -22.12 -13.74 36.01
CA GLY A 320 -23.24 -13.05 36.67
C GLY A 320 -23.28 -11.53 36.46
N ASP A 321 -24.43 -10.99 36.89
CA ASP A 321 -24.79 -9.59 37.12
C ASP A 321 -24.12 -8.50 36.25
N GLY A 322 -24.93 -7.99 35.31
CA GLY A 322 -25.31 -6.57 35.40
C GLY A 322 -24.28 -5.53 34.98
N ASP A 323 -23.66 -5.66 33.80
CA ASP A 323 -23.21 -4.51 33.03
C ASP A 323 -23.50 -4.75 31.54
N ALA A 324 -24.14 -3.78 30.89
CA ALA A 324 -24.39 -3.85 29.46
C ALA A 324 -23.04 -3.77 28.72
N VAL A 325 -22.50 -4.93 28.33
CA VAL A 325 -21.27 -5.02 27.52
C VAL A 325 -21.53 -4.27 26.22
N SER A 326 -20.93 -3.09 26.08
CA SER A 326 -20.96 -2.35 24.82
C SER A 326 -20.41 -3.24 23.70
N PRO A 327 -21.05 -3.32 22.53
CA PRO A 327 -20.61 -4.20 21.47
C PRO A 327 -19.17 -3.84 21.07
N PRO A 328 -18.29 -4.84 20.82
CA PRO A 328 -16.88 -4.59 20.54
C PRO A 328 -16.70 -3.64 19.36
N THR A 329 -15.63 -2.85 19.38
CA THR A 329 -15.27 -1.95 18.28
C THR A 329 -15.21 -2.75 16.98
N PRO A 330 -15.89 -2.32 15.90
CA PRO A 330 -15.82 -3.06 14.65
C PRO A 330 -14.38 -3.03 14.12
N SER A 331 -13.98 -4.07 13.39
CA SER A 331 -12.67 -4.04 12.72
C SER A 331 -12.64 -2.94 11.67
N ALA A 332 -11.52 -2.22 11.58
CA ALA A 332 -11.29 -1.16 10.63
C ALA A 332 -11.36 -1.63 9.16
N ASP A 333 -11.27 -2.94 8.90
CA ASP A 333 -11.46 -3.54 7.57
C ASP A 333 -12.90 -3.38 7.03
N VAL A 334 -13.89 -3.13 7.91
CA VAL A 334 -15.29 -2.93 7.50
C VAL A 334 -15.60 -1.49 7.11
N ILE A 335 -14.70 -0.55 7.39
CA ILE A 335 -14.89 0.87 7.11
C ILE A 335 -14.62 1.11 5.63
N THR A 336 -15.56 1.77 4.96
CA THR A 336 -15.51 1.99 3.52
C THR A 336 -14.40 2.99 3.16
N HIS A 337 -13.63 2.70 2.11
CA HIS A 337 -12.66 3.64 1.57
C HIS A 337 -13.33 4.97 1.18
N GLY A 338 -12.71 6.08 1.55
CA GLY A 338 -13.18 7.42 1.25
C GLY A 338 -14.21 7.96 2.24
N GLU A 339 -14.56 7.19 3.27
CA GLU A 339 -15.46 7.61 4.34
C GLU A 339 -14.96 8.91 4.98
N SER A 340 -15.88 9.86 5.17
CA SER A 340 -15.52 11.19 5.65
C SER A 340 -15.30 11.19 7.15
N ILE A 341 -14.18 11.77 7.57
CA ILE A 341 -13.86 11.99 8.97
C ILE A 341 -14.30 13.40 9.34
N THR A 342 -15.20 13.52 10.30
CA THR A 342 -15.75 14.79 10.79
C THR A 342 -15.50 14.95 12.29
N ARG A 343 -15.56 16.18 12.78
CA ARG A 343 -15.40 16.48 14.20
C ARG A 343 -16.73 16.24 14.91
N LEU A 344 -16.72 15.45 16.00
CA LEU A 344 -17.91 15.11 16.76
C LEU A 344 -18.56 16.38 17.33
N GLY A 345 -19.89 16.49 17.19
CA GLY A 345 -20.66 17.60 17.75
C GLY A 345 -20.43 18.96 17.08
N ARG A 346 -19.68 19.03 15.97
CA ARG A 346 -19.48 20.27 15.21
C ARG A 346 -19.87 20.09 13.75
N THR A 347 -20.72 20.97 13.24
CA THR A 347 -20.92 21.10 11.79
C THR A 347 -19.72 21.83 11.22
N GLY A 348 -19.11 21.27 10.16
CA GLY A 348 -17.87 21.83 9.67
C GLY A 348 -17.30 21.08 8.47
N ARG A 349 -16.16 21.56 8.00
CA ARG A 349 -15.44 20.96 6.89
C ARG A 349 -14.90 19.59 7.29
N VAL A 350 -15.01 18.62 6.39
CA VAL A 350 -14.40 17.29 6.51
C VAL A 350 -12.92 17.41 6.89
N ALA A 351 -12.55 16.77 7.98
CA ALA A 351 -11.20 16.80 8.56
C ALA A 351 -10.27 15.78 7.89
N GLY A 352 -10.82 14.70 7.34
CA GLY A 352 -10.04 13.73 6.58
C GLY A 352 -10.90 12.72 5.83
N LYS A 353 -10.25 11.79 5.13
CA LYS A 353 -10.91 10.66 4.48
C LYS A 353 -10.21 9.36 4.86
N TRP A 354 -10.98 8.37 5.28
CA TRP A 354 -10.46 7.02 5.52
C TRP A 354 -9.95 6.41 4.23
N LEU A 355 -8.84 5.66 4.29
CA LEU A 355 -8.28 4.97 3.12
C LEU A 355 -8.49 3.46 3.26
N ALA A 356 -7.83 2.85 4.25
CA ALA A 356 -7.92 1.44 4.53
C ALA A 356 -7.53 1.16 5.99
N GLY A 357 -7.95 0.02 6.52
CA GLY A 357 -7.66 -0.37 7.90
C GLY A 357 -7.61 -1.87 8.11
N THR A 358 -7.10 -2.28 9.26
CA THR A 358 -7.15 -3.66 9.74
C THR A 358 -7.10 -3.70 11.27
N GLY A 359 -7.87 -4.60 11.90
CA GLY A 359 -8.07 -4.59 13.36
C GLY A 359 -8.54 -3.22 13.84
N ASN A 360 -7.85 -2.60 14.81
CA ASN A 360 -8.20 -1.25 15.28
C ASN A 360 -7.42 -0.09 14.63
N ILE A 361 -6.57 -0.34 13.62
CA ILE A 361 -5.74 0.70 12.99
C ILE A 361 -6.03 0.87 11.49
N GLY A 362 -5.55 1.97 10.93
CA GLY A 362 -5.52 2.16 9.47
C GLY A 362 -4.83 3.44 9.05
N LEU A 363 -5.05 3.82 7.80
CA LEU A 363 -4.55 5.04 7.21
C LEU A 363 -5.71 5.95 6.81
N ALA A 364 -5.51 7.26 7.00
CA ALA A 364 -6.42 8.27 6.52
C ALA A 364 -5.66 9.45 5.91
N LEU A 365 -6.26 10.07 4.89
CA LEU A 365 -5.82 11.36 4.39
C LEU A 365 -6.34 12.46 5.32
N CYS A 366 -5.49 12.96 6.21
CA CYS A 366 -5.86 13.87 7.29
C CYS A 366 -5.43 15.29 6.98
N ARG A 367 -6.27 16.26 7.34
CA ARG A 367 -5.90 17.67 7.44
C ARG A 367 -5.00 17.88 8.65
N LEU A 368 -3.79 18.39 8.40
CA LEU A 368 -2.77 18.54 9.44
C LEU A 368 -3.20 19.57 10.50
N ASP A 369 -3.73 20.71 10.07
CA ASP A 369 -4.18 21.82 10.91
C ASP A 369 -5.36 21.50 11.84
N ALA A 370 -6.14 20.48 11.48
CA ALA A 370 -7.35 20.11 12.20
C ALA A 370 -7.16 18.89 13.09
N MET A 371 -6.39 17.90 12.65
CA MET A 371 -6.26 16.59 13.32
C MET A 371 -4.93 16.38 14.03
N THR A 372 -3.98 17.32 13.93
CA THR A 372 -2.64 17.16 14.49
C THR A 372 -2.12 18.43 15.15
N ASP A 373 -1.16 18.27 16.03
CA ASP A 373 -0.40 19.34 16.69
C ASP A 373 0.69 19.96 15.81
N LEU A 374 0.76 19.59 14.52
CA LEU A 374 1.74 20.18 13.60
C LEU A 374 1.48 21.69 13.42
N PRO A 375 2.54 22.50 13.32
CA PRO A 375 2.37 23.94 13.13
C PRO A 375 1.58 24.19 11.84
N PRO A 376 0.62 25.14 11.87
CA PRO A 376 -0.12 25.49 10.69
C PRO A 376 0.80 26.16 9.65
N PRO A 377 0.36 26.25 8.40
CA PRO A 377 1.07 27.02 7.39
C PRO A 377 1.30 28.48 7.82
N PRO A 378 2.34 29.15 7.29
CA PRO A 378 2.58 30.56 7.58
C PRO A 378 1.35 31.43 7.29
N GLY A 379 0.96 32.27 8.25
CA GLY A 379 -0.20 33.15 8.13
C GLY A 379 -1.55 32.52 8.51
N GLU A 380 -1.56 31.30 9.04
CA GLU A 380 -2.77 30.62 9.49
C GLU A 380 -2.77 30.30 10.98
N THR A 381 -3.96 30.34 11.58
CA THR A 381 -4.18 30.01 12.99
C THR A 381 -4.42 28.50 13.12
N PRO A 382 -3.82 27.82 14.11
CA PRO A 382 -4.08 26.40 14.33
C PRO A 382 -5.55 26.18 14.74
N THR A 383 -6.18 25.13 14.21
CA THR A 383 -7.57 24.74 14.55
C THR A 383 -7.64 23.45 15.37
N TYR A 384 -6.48 22.90 15.71
CA TYR A 384 -6.31 21.69 16.48
C TYR A 384 -6.60 21.93 17.96
N ASP A 385 -7.45 21.08 18.54
CA ASP A 385 -7.65 20.96 19.98
C ASP A 385 -7.43 19.48 20.35
N PRO A 386 -6.54 19.15 21.31
CA PRO A 386 -6.28 17.77 21.71
C PRO A 386 -7.52 17.05 22.29
N ASN A 387 -8.55 17.80 22.69
CA ASN A 387 -9.82 17.25 23.18
C ASN A 387 -10.84 16.99 22.05
N ASP A 388 -10.54 17.40 20.81
CA ASP A 388 -11.43 17.10 19.68
C ASP A 388 -11.50 15.59 19.44
N VAL A 389 -12.73 15.08 19.36
CA VAL A 389 -13.01 13.71 18.93
C VAL A 389 -13.45 13.73 17.47
N PHE A 390 -12.89 12.86 16.66
CA PHE A 390 -13.31 12.70 15.26
C PHE A 390 -14.09 11.40 15.09
N VAL A 391 -15.03 11.40 14.16
CA VAL A 391 -15.93 10.26 13.90
C VAL A 391 -16.09 9.99 12.41
N MET A 392 -16.49 8.76 12.11
CA MET A 392 -16.84 8.26 10.77
C MET A 392 -18.02 7.29 10.89
N SER A 393 -18.71 7.04 9.77
CA SER A 393 -19.75 6.01 9.72
C SER A 393 -19.16 4.66 9.29
N ALA A 394 -19.48 3.60 10.03
CA ALA A 394 -19.19 2.22 9.67
C ALA A 394 -20.49 1.55 9.22
N SER A 395 -20.52 1.09 7.97
CA SER A 395 -21.61 0.27 7.45
C SER A 395 -21.26 -1.21 7.59
N SER A 396 -22.16 -2.00 8.17
CA SER A 396 -22.05 -3.46 8.17
C SER A 396 -22.60 -4.02 6.86
N SER A 397 -21.69 -4.32 5.93
CA SER A 397 -21.91 -5.04 4.66
C SER A 397 -22.91 -4.47 3.63
N PRO A 398 -22.56 -4.49 2.33
CA PRO A 398 -23.45 -4.08 1.24
C PRO A 398 -24.49 -5.14 0.81
N ASP A 399 -24.51 -6.35 1.41
CA ASP A 399 -25.21 -7.53 0.86
C ASP A 399 -26.45 -8.00 1.67
N SER A 400 -26.99 -7.14 2.53
CA SER A 400 -28.23 -7.41 3.28
C SER A 400 -29.33 -6.49 2.77
N SER A 401 -30.44 -7.07 2.29
CA SER A 401 -31.69 -6.36 1.99
C SER A 401 -32.36 -5.70 3.21
N MET A 402 -31.71 -5.77 4.37
CA MET A 402 -32.02 -4.99 5.55
C MET A 402 -30.89 -3.98 5.83
N VAL A 403 -31.25 -2.70 5.88
CA VAL A 403 -30.38 -1.59 6.28
C VAL A 403 -29.95 -1.83 7.74
N ALA A 404 -28.77 -2.40 7.94
CA ALA A 404 -28.18 -2.44 9.27
C ALA A 404 -27.86 -1.00 9.71
N PRO A 405 -28.09 -0.64 10.99
CA PRO A 405 -27.85 0.71 11.46
C PRO A 405 -26.38 1.09 11.29
N SER A 406 -26.11 2.22 10.65
CA SER A 406 -24.76 2.77 10.52
C SER A 406 -24.20 3.05 11.91
N ARG A 407 -23.12 2.35 12.29
CA ARG A 407 -22.47 2.57 13.59
C ARG A 407 -21.52 3.75 13.46
N THR A 408 -21.56 4.68 14.40
CA THR A 408 -20.56 5.74 14.48
C THR A 408 -19.30 5.19 15.16
N VAL A 409 -18.14 5.40 14.56
CA VAL A 409 -16.84 4.95 15.08
C VAL A 409 -15.96 6.18 15.29
N LYS A 410 -15.30 6.29 16.45
CA LYS A 410 -14.35 7.38 16.72
C LYS A 410 -12.99 7.05 16.13
N VAL A 411 -12.27 8.08 15.70
CA VAL A 411 -10.95 7.96 15.09
C VAL A 411 -9.99 9.00 15.65
N LYS A 412 -8.72 8.61 15.82
CA LYS A 412 -7.62 9.50 16.17
C LYS A 412 -6.47 9.31 15.20
N ALA A 413 -5.95 10.42 14.66
CA ALA A 413 -4.74 10.41 13.83
C ALA A 413 -3.48 10.63 14.68
N PHE A 414 -2.37 10.04 14.23
CA PHE A 414 -1.06 10.19 14.85
C PHE A 414 -0.06 10.70 13.82
N VAL A 415 0.94 11.45 14.26
CA VAL A 415 2.04 11.93 13.41
C VAL A 415 3.28 11.12 13.75
N PRO A 416 3.75 10.21 12.88
CA PRO A 416 5.00 9.49 13.11
C PRO A 416 6.18 10.43 13.27
N ASP A 417 7.13 10.07 14.13
CA ASP A 417 8.32 10.89 14.38
C ASP A 417 9.15 11.17 13.12
N TRP A 418 9.23 10.19 12.22
CA TRP A 418 9.95 10.34 10.96
C TRP A 418 9.30 11.39 10.06
N LEU A 419 7.97 11.47 10.08
CA LEU A 419 7.21 12.45 9.32
C LEU A 419 7.43 13.84 9.91
N ARG A 420 7.33 13.98 11.24
CA ARG A 420 7.59 15.24 11.94
C ARG A 420 9.00 15.77 11.64
N ARG A 421 10.02 14.92 11.79
CA ARG A 421 11.42 15.28 11.47
C ARG A 421 11.59 15.66 10.00
N GLY A 422 11.00 14.89 9.09
CA GLY A 422 11.07 15.16 7.65
C GLY A 422 10.47 16.51 7.27
N LEU A 423 9.33 16.88 7.87
CA LEU A 423 8.68 18.17 7.66
C LEU A 423 9.52 19.34 8.20
N VAL A 424 10.11 19.20 9.39
CA VAL A 424 11.02 20.21 9.95
C VAL A 424 12.23 20.41 9.05
N GLN A 425 12.88 19.33 8.60
CA GLN A 425 14.03 19.41 7.68
C GLN A 425 13.66 20.06 6.34
N GLN A 426 12.48 19.77 5.80
CA GLN A 426 11.99 20.43 4.59
C GLN A 426 11.77 21.93 4.80
N ALA A 427 11.21 22.35 5.94
CA ALA A 427 10.99 23.74 6.27
C ALA A 427 12.32 24.51 6.45
N GLU A 428 13.29 23.92 7.15
CA GLU A 428 14.64 24.49 7.29
C GLU A 428 15.36 24.60 5.94
N ALA A 429 15.27 23.57 5.10
CA ALA A 429 15.88 23.59 3.77
C ALA A 429 15.25 24.68 2.88
N ALA A 430 13.95 24.94 3.01
CA ALA A 430 13.28 26.04 2.33
C ALA A 430 13.75 27.41 2.84
N ALA A 431 13.95 27.56 4.15
CA ALA A 431 14.45 28.79 4.76
C ALA A 431 15.91 29.11 4.38
N ARG A 432 16.76 28.09 4.20
CA ARG A 432 18.16 28.25 3.74
C ARG A 432 18.31 28.53 2.25
N GLY A 433 17.25 28.33 1.46
CA GLY A 433 17.23 28.46 0.00
C GLY A 433 16.77 29.83 -0.51
N HIS A 434 16.88 30.88 0.30
CA HIS A 434 16.65 32.28 -0.06
C HIS A 434 17.92 33.10 0.11
#